data_AF-A0A929A9W9-F1
#
_entry.id   AF-A0A929A9W9-F1
#
_cell.length_a   1.000
_cell.length_b   1.000
_cell.length_c   1.000
_cell.angle_alpha   90.00
_cell.angle_beta   90.00
_cell.angle_gamma   90.00
#
_symmetry.space_group_name_H-M   'P 1'
#
loop_
_entity.id
_entity.type
_entity.pdbx_description
1 polymer ?
#
loop_
_entity_poly.entity_id
_entity_poly.type
_entity_poly.pdbx_seq_one_letter_code
_entity_poly.pdbx_strand_id
1 'polypeptide(L)'
;MVDPPKARSRVHPNQLPPRQSGDRLTRSEFEQCYAAMPLKKAELAEDYVSLAANESGVICSQIFPGLWLDGAAMLRGDMQDVLAVLQQGLASDEHPDFVHTLTSQKEHSSR
;
A
#
# COMPACT_ATOMS: atom_id res chain seq x y z
N MET A 1 -17.56 45.12 -29.64
CA MET A 1 -17.03 45.16 -28.26
C MET A 1 -17.74 44.05 -27.50
N VAL A 2 -17.13 42.87 -27.42
CA VAL A 2 -17.76 41.69 -26.79
C VAL A 2 -17.46 41.78 -25.29
N ASP A 3 -18.53 41.77 -24.48
CA ASP A 3 -18.43 41.72 -23.02
C ASP A 3 -17.59 40.52 -22.56
N PRO A 4 -16.65 40.70 -21.62
CA PRO A 4 -15.91 39.59 -21.04
C PRO A 4 -16.83 38.75 -20.12
N PRO A 5 -16.69 37.41 -20.11
CA PRO A 5 -17.50 36.54 -19.28
C PRO A 5 -17.16 36.69 -17.79
N LYS A 6 -18.20 36.50 -16.97
CA LYS A 6 -18.30 36.77 -15.54
C LYS A 6 -17.16 36.21 -14.68
N ALA A 7 -16.90 36.98 -13.62
CA ALA A 7 -15.94 36.77 -12.55
C ALA A 7 -15.80 35.32 -12.05
N ARG A 8 -14.54 34.93 -11.92
CA ARG A 8 -14.05 33.75 -11.19
C ARG A 8 -14.67 33.69 -9.80
N SER A 9 -15.30 32.56 -9.48
CA SER A 9 -15.80 32.24 -8.15
C SER A 9 -14.70 32.44 -7.10
N ARG A 10 -14.89 33.40 -6.21
CA ARG A 10 -14.08 33.56 -4.99
C ARG A 10 -14.29 32.31 -4.13
N VAL A 11 -13.34 31.38 -4.16
CA VAL A 11 -13.26 30.34 -3.14
C VAL A 11 -12.82 31.04 -1.85
N HIS A 12 -13.72 31.13 -0.88
CA HIS A 12 -13.41 31.66 0.45
C HIS A 12 -12.43 30.71 1.15
N PRO A 13 -11.36 31.22 1.79
CA PRO A 13 -10.23 30.41 2.29
C PRO A 13 -10.54 29.53 3.52
N ASN A 14 -11.81 29.32 3.89
CA ASN A 14 -12.16 28.61 5.12
C ASN A 14 -13.33 27.62 5.01
N GLN A 15 -13.67 27.14 3.81
CA GLN A 15 -14.59 26.01 3.68
C GLN A 15 -14.05 25.04 2.64
N LEU A 16 -13.13 24.17 3.08
CA LEU A 16 -12.94 22.90 2.40
C LEU A 16 -14.28 22.15 2.52
N PRO A 17 -14.99 21.87 1.41
CA PRO A 17 -16.14 20.98 1.50
C PRO A 17 -15.67 19.65 2.11
N PRO A 18 -16.53 18.96 2.89
CA PRO A 18 -16.20 17.64 3.41
C PRO A 18 -15.83 16.74 2.23
N ARG A 19 -14.56 16.36 2.15
CA ARG A 19 -14.03 15.55 1.05
C ARG A 19 -14.54 14.12 1.20
N GLN A 20 -15.09 13.57 0.13
CA GLN A 20 -15.52 12.18 0.04
C GLN A 20 -14.50 11.36 -0.74
N SER A 21 -14.43 10.05 -0.46
CA SER A 21 -13.61 9.13 -1.24
C SER A 21 -14.11 9.10 -2.68
N GLY A 22 -13.27 9.53 -3.63
CA GLY A 22 -13.63 9.63 -5.05
C GLY A 22 -13.75 11.06 -5.60
N ASP A 23 -13.64 12.09 -4.76
CA ASP A 23 -13.60 13.48 -5.23
C ASP A 23 -12.35 13.75 -6.08
N ARG A 24 -12.55 14.32 -7.27
CA ARG A 24 -11.44 14.78 -8.11
C ARG A 24 -10.89 16.09 -7.58
N LEU A 25 -9.72 16.03 -6.95
CA LEU A 25 -9.00 17.19 -6.43
C LEU A 25 -8.07 17.76 -7.50
N THR A 26 -8.04 19.07 -7.63
CA THR A 26 -6.96 19.77 -8.33
C THR A 26 -5.67 19.72 -7.51
N ARG A 27 -4.53 19.93 -8.17
CA ARG A 27 -3.21 19.94 -7.52
C ARG A 27 -3.16 20.89 -6.30
N SER A 28 -3.71 22.09 -6.44
CA SER A 28 -3.72 23.09 -5.37
C SER A 28 -4.58 22.66 -4.17
N GLU A 29 -5.68 21.96 -4.41
CA GLU A 29 -6.54 21.43 -3.36
C GLU A 29 -5.88 20.24 -2.64
N PHE A 30 -5.17 19.39 -3.38
CA PHE A 30 -4.36 18.34 -2.79
C PHE A 30 -3.28 18.92 -1.87
N GLU A 31 -2.51 19.91 -2.35
CA GLU A 31 -1.43 20.56 -1.60
C GLU A 31 -1.95 21.23 -0.31
N GLN A 32 -3.10 21.89 -0.36
CA GLN A 32 -3.72 22.50 0.82
C GLN A 32 -4.15 21.48 1.88
N CYS A 33 -4.72 20.33 1.48
CA CYS A 33 -5.03 19.28 2.46
C CYS A 33 -3.80 18.57 2.98
N TYR A 34 -2.80 18.33 2.13
CA TYR A 34 -1.53 17.76 2.57
C TYR A 34 -0.82 18.66 3.60
N ALA A 35 -0.87 19.98 3.40
CA ALA A 35 -0.30 20.95 4.33
C ALA A 35 -1.10 21.12 5.62
N ALA A 36 -2.43 20.95 5.57
CA ALA A 36 -3.30 21.04 6.73
C ALA A 36 -3.34 19.75 7.58
N MET A 37 -2.82 18.64 7.05
CA MET A 37 -2.62 17.42 7.84
C MET A 37 -1.43 17.62 8.77
N PRO A 38 -1.57 17.38 10.09
CA PRO A 38 -0.44 17.30 11.01
C PRO A 38 0.26 15.95 10.75
N LEU A 39 0.89 15.82 9.60
CA LEU A 39 1.83 14.74 9.35
C LEU A 39 2.99 15.01 10.30
N LYS A 40 3.00 14.32 11.46
CA LYS A 40 4.20 14.13 12.27
C LYS A 40 5.23 13.47 11.36
N LYS A 41 5.98 14.29 10.63
CA LYS A 41 7.10 13.82 9.84
C LYS A 41 8.08 13.18 10.83
N ALA A 42 8.30 11.88 10.68
CA ALA A 42 9.44 11.16 11.25
C ALA A 42 9.40 10.75 12.73
N GLU A 43 8.27 10.24 13.23
CA GLU A 43 8.30 9.19 14.28
C GLU A 43 7.56 7.92 13.85
N LEU A 44 7.41 7.74 12.53
CA LEU A 44 7.07 6.44 11.92
C LEU A 44 8.33 5.92 11.23
N ALA A 45 9.35 5.65 12.03
CA ALA A 45 10.32 4.62 11.69
C ALA A 45 9.92 3.38 12.49
N GLU A 46 8.70 2.90 12.27
CA GLU A 46 8.50 1.46 12.41
C GLU A 46 9.21 0.87 11.19
N ASP A 47 10.36 0.27 11.44
CA ASP A 47 11.43 0.02 10.47
C ASP A 47 10.92 -0.52 9.12
N TYR A 48 10.93 0.35 8.10
CA TYR A 48 10.76 -0.12 6.73
C TYR A 48 12.05 -0.83 6.31
N VAL A 49 12.01 -2.15 6.28
CA VAL A 49 13.12 -2.95 5.80
C VAL A 49 12.92 -3.24 4.32
N SER A 50 13.84 -2.74 3.49
CA SER A 50 13.88 -3.13 2.08
C SER A 50 14.23 -4.60 1.98
N LEU A 51 13.34 -5.39 1.37
CA LEU A 51 13.59 -6.78 1.02
C LEU A 51 14.32 -6.84 -0.32
N ALA A 52 15.52 -7.40 -0.33
CA ALA A 52 16.19 -7.76 -1.57
C ALA A 52 15.58 -9.07 -2.10
N ALA A 53 15.43 -9.16 -3.42
CA ALA A 53 15.11 -10.41 -4.06
C ALA A 53 16.30 -11.40 -3.93
N ASN A 54 16.00 -12.70 -3.94
CA ASN A 54 17.02 -13.73 -3.97
C ASN A 54 17.71 -13.82 -5.36
N GLU A 55 18.62 -14.78 -5.53
CA GLU A 55 19.37 -14.97 -6.78
C GLU A 55 18.48 -15.23 -8.01
N SER A 56 17.25 -15.70 -7.79
CA SER A 56 16.24 -15.93 -8.85
C SER A 56 15.33 -14.73 -9.09
N GLY A 57 15.52 -13.60 -8.39
CA GLY A 57 14.65 -12.43 -8.51
C GLY A 57 13.32 -12.55 -7.75
N VAL A 58 13.19 -13.55 -6.87
CA VAL A 58 12.00 -13.76 -6.03
C VAL A 58 12.15 -13.04 -4.69
N ILE A 59 11.12 -12.30 -4.31
CA ILE A 59 11.01 -11.60 -3.03
C ILE A 59 10.22 -12.50 -2.07
N CYS A 60 10.81 -12.83 -0.92
CA CYS A 60 10.17 -13.65 0.11
C CYS A 60 9.76 -12.78 1.32
N SER A 61 8.51 -12.92 1.76
CA SER A 61 8.01 -12.23 2.96
C SER A 61 8.64 -12.78 4.23
N GLN A 62 9.12 -11.89 5.11
CA GLN A 62 9.60 -12.27 6.45
C GLN A 62 8.46 -12.57 7.43
N ILE A 63 7.28 -11.99 7.22
CA ILE A 63 6.13 -12.07 8.14
C ILE A 63 5.22 -13.25 7.79
N PHE A 64 5.17 -13.61 6.50
CA PHE A 64 4.34 -14.68 5.97
C PHE A 64 5.22 -15.70 5.24
N PRO A 65 5.80 -16.68 5.97
CA PRO A 65 6.57 -17.75 5.35
C PRO A 65 5.76 -18.45 4.24
N GLY A 66 6.42 -18.72 3.10
CA GLY A 66 5.76 -19.19 1.87
C GLY A 66 5.08 -18.13 0.99
N LEU A 67 4.98 -16.85 1.41
CA LEU A 67 4.55 -15.75 0.53
C LEU A 67 5.75 -15.28 -0.31
N TRP A 68 5.86 -15.83 -1.51
CA TRP A 68 6.93 -15.54 -2.47
C TRP A 68 6.36 -14.84 -3.71
N LEU A 69 7.07 -13.82 -4.20
CA LEU A 69 6.64 -13.02 -5.35
C LEU A 69 7.80 -12.85 -6.34
N ASP A 70 7.57 -13.14 -7.62
CA ASP A 70 8.54 -12.85 -8.67
C ASP A 70 8.58 -11.34 -8.96
N GLY A 71 9.67 -10.68 -8.58
CA GLY A 71 9.82 -9.24 -8.73
C GLY A 71 9.84 -8.80 -10.20
N ALA A 72 10.42 -9.61 -11.08
CA ALA A 72 10.50 -9.27 -12.50
C ALA A 72 9.15 -9.41 -13.19
N ALA A 73 8.37 -10.45 -12.86
CA ALA A 73 7.02 -10.65 -13.35
C ALA A 73 6.05 -9.57 -12.82
N MET A 74 6.19 -9.15 -11.56
CA MET A 74 5.45 -8.00 -11.03
C MET A 74 5.70 -6.73 -11.83
N LEU A 75 6.96 -6.44 -12.15
CA LEU A 75 7.32 -5.27 -12.97
C LEU A 75 6.79 -5.36 -14.41
N ARG A 76 6.68 -6.57 -14.96
CA ARG A 76 6.08 -6.82 -16.29
C ARG A 76 4.55 -6.85 -16.27
N GLY A 77 3.92 -6.92 -15.11
CA GLY A 77 2.48 -7.12 -14.95
C GLY A 77 2.01 -8.54 -15.27
N ASP A 78 2.92 -9.52 -15.29
CA ASP A 78 2.59 -10.93 -15.54
C ASP A 78 2.15 -11.61 -14.26
N MET A 79 0.84 -11.60 -14.01
CA MET A 79 0.29 -12.20 -12.80
C MET A 79 0.30 -13.73 -12.84
N GLN A 80 0.44 -14.36 -14.02
CA GLN A 80 0.47 -15.82 -14.10
C GLN A 80 1.76 -16.37 -13.50
N ASP A 81 2.89 -15.77 -13.87
CA ASP A 81 4.21 -16.08 -13.31
C ASP A 81 4.27 -15.75 -11.81
N VAL A 82 3.73 -14.59 -11.39
CA VAL A 82 3.68 -14.22 -9.97
C VAL A 82 2.88 -15.24 -9.16
N LEU A 83 1.72 -15.66 -9.66
CA LEU A 83 0.88 -16.65 -8.98
C LEU A 83 1.51 -18.04 -8.97
N ALA A 84 2.27 -18.42 -10.01
CA ALA A 84 2.99 -19.69 -10.04
C ALA A 84 4.06 -19.75 -8.93
N VAL A 85 4.86 -18.69 -8.80
CA VAL A 85 5.87 -18.58 -7.73
C VAL A 85 5.23 -18.55 -6.35
N LEU A 86 4.11 -17.84 -6.19
CA LEU A 86 3.36 -17.84 -4.94
C LEU A 86 2.86 -19.23 -4.55
N GLN A 87 2.26 -19.96 -5.49
CA GLN A 87 1.78 -21.32 -5.24
C GLN A 87 2.93 -22.25 -4.86
N GLN A 88 4.11 -22.08 -5.46
CA GLN A 88 5.29 -22.84 -5.09
C GLN A 88 5.77 -22.54 -3.66
N GLY A 89 5.75 -21.27 -3.25
CA GLY A 89 6.07 -20.88 -1.88
C GLY A 89 5.08 -21.43 -0.85
N LEU A 90 3.78 -21.38 -1.14
CA LEU A 90 2.73 -21.93 -0.27
C LEU A 90 2.75 -23.47 -0.18
N ALA A 91 3.30 -24.15 -1.19
CA ALA A 91 3.49 -25.59 -1.20
C ALA A 91 4.80 -26.03 -0.52
N SER A 92 5.68 -25.10 -0.15
CA SER A 92 6.91 -25.39 0.60
C SER A 92 6.61 -25.69 2.07
N ASP A 93 7.55 -26.34 2.75
CA ASP A 93 7.42 -26.74 4.16
C ASP A 93 7.32 -25.54 5.13
N GLU A 94 7.72 -24.33 4.71
CA GLU A 94 7.66 -23.11 5.53
C GLU A 94 6.22 -22.70 5.89
N HIS A 95 5.28 -22.87 4.94
CA HIS A 95 3.89 -22.49 5.11
C HIS A 95 3.09 -23.39 6.07
N PRO A 96 3.11 -24.74 5.97
CA PRO A 96 2.42 -25.61 6.92
C PRO A 96 2.94 -25.42 8.35
N ASP A 97 4.26 -25.28 8.55
CA ASP A 97 4.86 -24.99 9.87
C ASP A 97 4.35 -23.67 10.46
N PHE A 98 4.19 -22.66 9.61
CA PHE A 98 3.60 -21.38 9.99
C PHE A 98 2.11 -21.51 10.38
N VAL A 99 1.31 -22.27 9.62
CA VAL A 99 -0.11 -22.54 9.94
C VAL A 99 -0.24 -23.29 11.27
N HIS A 100 0.63 -24.26 11.56
CA HIS A 100 0.68 -24.94 12.85
C HIS A 100 0.97 -23.97 14.01
N THR A 101 1.92 -23.05 13.81
CA THR A 101 2.24 -21.99 14.77
C THR A 101 1.04 -21.06 15.01
N LEU A 102 0.36 -20.61 13.94
CA LEU A 102 -0.82 -19.75 14.05
C LEU A 102 -1.99 -20.45 14.78
N THR A 103 -2.20 -21.74 14.51
CA THR A 103 -3.25 -22.52 15.19
C THR A 103 -2.97 -22.58 16.69
N SER A 104 -1.69 -22.74 17.07
CA SER A 104 -1.26 -22.76 18.48
C SER A 104 -1.35 -21.37 19.16
N GLN A 105 -1.11 -20.29 18.43
CA GLN A 105 -1.26 -18.91 18.93
C GLN A 105 -2.73 -18.49 19.09
N LYS A 106 -3.62 -18.98 18.22
CA LYS A 106 -5.06 -18.70 18.29
C LYS A 106 -5.69 -19.23 19.59
N GLU A 107 -5.15 -20.29 20.17
CA GLU A 107 -5.58 -20.83 21.47
C GLU A 107 -5.08 -19.99 22.67
N HIS A 108 -3.96 -19.27 22.54
CA HIS A 108 -3.44 -18.39 23.59
C HIS A 108 -4.04 -16.98 23.60
N SER A 109 -4.57 -16.51 22.47
CA SER A 109 -5.22 -15.20 22.38
C SER A 109 -6.70 -15.20 22.78
N SER A 110 -7.23 -16.37 23.16
CA SER A 110 -8.65 -16.56 23.52
C SER A 110 -8.86 -16.98 24.99
N ARG A 111 -7.90 -16.70 25.89
CA ARG A 111 -8.01 -16.96 27.33
C ARG A 111 -7.81 -15.71 28.17
#